data_AF-A0A838E0E7-F1
#
_entry.id   AF-A0A838E0E7-F1
#
_cell.length_a   1.000
_cell.length_b   1.000
_cell.length_c   1.000
_cell.angle_alpha   90.00
_cell.angle_beta   90.00
_cell.angle_gamma   90.00
#
_symmetry.space_group_name_H-M   'P 1'
#
loop_
_entity.id
_entity.type
_entity.pdbx_description
1 polymer ?
#
loop_
_entity_poly.entity_id
_entity_poly.type
_entity_poly.pdbx_seq_one_letter_code
_entity_poly.pdbx_strand_id
1 'polypeptide(L)'
;MKHLTKVPQGTNRAAMLYEAAPKFLSEQEVLALYPYFFSPGFHCIKVPTVEAGRSLFEKYTLSVGHVVDSAFLTTMPLSDDFYNLYDELHVADMLSEEKGYLEEFVLRSINHDFLIIEATAELLKSTWFGIFEQLLIDYNIMKETTIIMFMY
;
A
#
# COMPACT_ATOMS: atom_id res chain seq x y z
N MET A 1 -21.50 -6.03 15.55
CA MET A 1 -20.62 -7.20 15.38
C MET A 1 -19.87 -7.00 14.06
N LYS A 2 -18.56 -6.73 14.10
CA LYS A 2 -17.73 -6.57 12.89
C LYS A 2 -17.33 -7.97 12.40
N HIS A 3 -17.58 -8.28 11.12
CA HIS A 3 -17.26 -9.58 10.52
C HIS A 3 -15.84 -9.53 9.93
N LEU A 4 -14.89 -10.17 10.60
CA LEU A 4 -13.60 -10.52 9.99
C LEU A 4 -13.86 -11.62 8.96
N THR A 5 -13.71 -11.32 7.68
CA THR A 5 -13.78 -12.31 6.61
C THR A 5 -12.37 -12.68 6.17
N LYS A 6 -12.05 -13.99 6.23
CA LYS A 6 -10.81 -14.52 5.65
C LYS A 6 -10.87 -14.36 4.14
N VAL A 7 -9.79 -13.81 3.56
CA VAL A 7 -9.61 -13.68 2.11
C VAL A 7 -9.54 -15.08 1.46
N PRO A 8 -10.11 -15.28 0.26
CA PRO A 8 -10.06 -16.57 -0.43
C PRO A 8 -8.63 -17.06 -0.62
N GLN A 9 -8.37 -18.32 -0.27
CA GLN A 9 -7.09 -18.98 -0.49
C GLN A 9 -6.83 -19.11 -2.00
N GLY A 10 -5.78 -18.45 -2.49
CA GLY A 10 -5.40 -18.43 -3.90
C GLY A 10 -4.31 -17.40 -4.23
N THR A 11 -4.16 -16.38 -3.38
CA THR A 11 -3.02 -15.45 -3.41
C THR A 11 -2.18 -15.67 -2.16
N ASN A 12 -0.84 -15.62 -2.26
CA ASN A 12 0.11 -15.64 -1.12
C ASN A 12 -0.05 -14.46 -0.13
N ARG A 13 -1.20 -13.78 -0.16
CA ARG A 13 -1.57 -12.67 0.70
C ARG A 13 -2.08 -13.26 2.02
N ALA A 14 -1.27 -13.16 3.07
CA ALA A 14 -1.78 -13.19 4.44
C ALA A 14 -2.60 -11.90 4.69
N ALA A 15 -3.60 -11.62 3.87
CA ALA A 15 -4.38 -10.41 3.90
C ALA A 15 -5.42 -10.51 5.03
N MET A 16 -5.23 -9.72 6.08
CA MET A 16 -6.32 -9.38 6.98
C MET A 16 -7.14 -8.27 6.32
N LEU A 17 -8.35 -8.60 5.88
CA LEU A 17 -9.28 -7.66 5.26
C LEU A 17 -9.98 -6.84 6.36
N TYR A 18 -9.75 -5.52 6.38
CA TYR A 18 -10.52 -4.59 7.22
C TYR A 18 -11.51 -3.82 6.36
N GLU A 19 -12.77 -3.71 6.75
CA GLU A 19 -13.76 -2.85 6.08
C GLU A 19 -13.96 -1.55 6.87
N ALA A 20 -13.46 -0.44 6.33
CA ALA A 20 -13.64 0.90 6.88
C ALA A 20 -15.03 1.47 6.52
N ALA A 21 -15.74 2.01 7.52
CA ALA A 21 -17.06 2.62 7.32
C ALA A 21 -16.98 3.97 6.59
N PRO A 22 -18.02 4.37 5.82
CA PRO A 22 -17.80 5.17 4.63
C PRO A 22 -17.73 6.70 4.74
N LYS A 23 -17.50 7.31 5.91
CA LYS A 23 -17.40 8.78 5.92
C LYS A 23 -16.51 9.42 6.99
N PHE A 24 -16.40 8.84 8.18
CA PHE A 24 -15.48 9.33 9.20
C PHE A 24 -15.07 8.16 10.09
N LEU A 25 -13.80 7.76 10.03
CA LEU A 25 -13.26 6.83 11.02
C LEU A 25 -13.14 7.56 12.35
N SER A 26 -13.76 6.98 13.37
CA SER A 26 -13.59 7.42 14.76
C SER A 26 -12.15 7.17 15.21
N GLU A 27 -11.68 7.91 16.22
CA GLU A 27 -10.35 7.71 16.83
C GLU A 27 -10.16 6.25 17.29
N GLN A 28 -11.21 5.62 17.82
CA GLN A 28 -11.19 4.20 18.20
C GLN A 28 -10.97 3.26 17.00
N GLU A 29 -11.45 3.63 15.81
CA GLU A 29 -11.24 2.84 14.60
C GLU A 29 -9.83 3.02 14.04
N VAL A 30 -9.25 4.21 14.16
CA VAL A 30 -7.84 4.46 13.87
C VAL A 30 -6.97 3.65 14.84
N LEU A 31 -7.27 3.68 16.15
CA LEU A 31 -6.58 2.89 17.17
C LEU A 31 -6.69 1.37 16.92
N ALA A 32 -7.85 0.90 16.45
CA ALA A 32 -8.02 -0.51 16.09
C ALA A 32 -7.11 -0.93 14.91
N LEU A 33 -6.64 0.03 14.11
CA LEU A 33 -5.75 -0.23 12.98
C LEU A 33 -4.26 -0.17 13.33
N TYR A 34 -3.90 0.32 14.52
CA TYR A 34 -2.49 0.43 14.96
C TYR A 34 -1.69 -0.87 14.76
N PRO A 35 -2.18 -2.07 15.13
CA PRO A 35 -1.40 -3.29 14.94
C PRO A 35 -0.98 -3.53 13.48
N TYR A 36 -1.77 -3.07 12.51
CA TYR A 36 -1.49 -3.24 11.08
C TYR A 36 -0.48 -2.21 10.59
N PHE A 37 -0.60 -0.96 11.02
CA PHE A 37 0.38 0.06 10.65
C PHE A 37 1.75 -0.13 11.35
N PHE A 38 1.81 -0.87 12.47
CA PHE A 38 3.04 -1.11 13.23
C PHE A 38 3.69 -2.48 13.00
N SER A 39 3.13 -3.32 12.13
CA SER A 39 3.73 -4.61 11.81
C SER A 39 4.25 -4.60 10.37
N PRO A 40 5.54 -4.93 10.14
CA PRO A 40 6.01 -5.21 8.79
C PRO A 40 5.16 -6.31 8.16
N GLY A 41 4.93 -6.18 6.86
CA GLY A 41 4.12 -7.14 6.12
C GLY A 41 3.10 -6.48 5.22
N PHE A 42 2.29 -7.32 4.59
CA PHE A 42 1.29 -6.89 3.62
C PHE A 42 -0.09 -6.83 4.28
N HIS A 43 -0.66 -5.63 4.34
CA HIS A 43 -1.95 -5.37 4.98
C HIS A 43 -2.95 -4.82 3.97
N CYS A 44 -4.12 -5.46 3.86
CA CYS A 44 -5.16 -5.05 2.91
C CYS A 44 -6.33 -4.38 3.64
N ILE A 45 -6.52 -3.10 3.41
CA ILE A 45 -7.59 -2.32 4.04
C ILE A 45 -8.59 -1.91 2.97
N LYS A 46 -9.82 -2.38 3.09
CA LYS A 46 -10.92 -1.98 2.23
C LYS A 46 -11.49 -0.64 2.72
N VAL A 47 -11.49 0.35 1.86
CA VAL A 47 -11.98 1.70 2.09
C VAL A 47 -12.95 2.09 0.97
N PRO A 48 -13.88 3.02 1.19
CA PRO A 48 -14.91 3.33 0.19
C PRO A 48 -14.39 4.13 -1.00
N THR A 49 -13.34 4.93 -0.80
CA THR A 49 -12.73 5.79 -1.83
C THR A 49 -11.25 5.97 -1.55
N VAL A 50 -10.52 6.44 -2.57
CA VAL A 50 -9.09 6.81 -2.49
C VAL A 50 -8.85 7.84 -1.39
N GLU A 51 -9.68 8.88 -1.35
CA GLU A 51 -9.60 9.96 -0.38
C GLU A 51 -9.81 9.47 1.05
N ALA A 52 -10.68 8.47 1.24
CA ALA A 52 -10.88 7.85 2.54
C ALA A 52 -9.65 7.05 2.99
N GLY A 53 -8.96 6.36 2.07
CA GLY A 53 -7.70 5.67 2.35
C GLY A 53 -6.59 6.65 2.74
N ARG A 54 -6.41 7.72 1.97
CA ARG A 54 -5.43 8.78 2.26
C ARG A 54 -5.70 9.46 3.59
N SER A 55 -6.95 9.88 3.83
CA SER A 55 -7.34 10.51 5.10
C SER A 55 -7.15 9.58 6.30
N LEU A 56 -7.35 8.28 6.12
CA LEU A 56 -7.05 7.29 7.16
C LEU A 56 -5.55 7.24 7.46
N PHE A 57 -4.71 7.18 6.42
CA PHE A 57 -3.25 7.17 6.60
C PHE A 57 -2.74 8.45 7.24
N GLU A 58 -3.18 9.62 6.78
CA GLU A 58 -2.82 10.92 7.37
C GLU A 58 -3.20 11.02 8.85
N LYS A 59 -4.41 10.57 9.22
CA LYS A 59 -4.83 10.56 10.63
C LYS A 59 -3.96 9.65 11.48
N TYR A 60 -3.55 8.52 10.93
CA TYR A 60 -2.63 7.60 11.58
C TYR A 60 -1.24 8.23 11.78
N THR A 61 -0.64 8.81 10.73
CA THR A 61 0.69 9.42 10.83
C THR A 61 0.68 10.59 11.81
N LEU A 62 -0.38 11.40 11.81
CA LEU A 62 -0.59 12.46 12.80
C LEU A 62 -0.73 11.93 14.24
N SER A 63 -1.43 10.81 14.44
CA SER A 63 -1.64 10.25 15.80
C SER A 63 -0.40 9.60 16.38
N VAL A 64 0.54 9.17 15.54
CA VAL A 64 1.84 8.61 15.98
C VAL A 64 2.85 9.72 16.31
N GLY A 65 2.65 10.96 15.84
CA GLY A 65 3.45 12.11 16.23
C GLY A 65 4.90 12.10 15.72
N HIS A 66 5.20 11.24 14.73
CA HIS A 66 6.50 11.13 14.10
C HIS A 66 6.40 11.38 12.59
N VAL A 67 7.46 11.93 12.00
CA VAL A 67 7.59 11.99 10.54
C VAL A 67 7.75 10.55 10.06
N VAL A 68 6.81 10.11 9.23
CA VAL A 68 6.79 8.76 8.65
C VAL A 68 7.27 8.87 7.22
N ASP A 69 8.32 8.11 6.88
CA ASP A 69 8.76 8.03 5.48
C ASP A 69 7.83 7.08 4.71
N SER A 70 7.12 7.60 3.71
CA SER A 70 6.11 6.82 3.00
C SER A 70 6.14 7.07 1.50
N ALA A 71 6.07 5.97 0.74
CA ALA A 71 5.92 5.97 -0.70
C ALA A 71 4.52 5.52 -1.10
N PHE A 72 3.94 6.19 -2.09
CA PHE A 72 2.63 5.87 -2.65
C PHE A 72 2.78 5.30 -4.05
N LEU A 73 2.23 4.12 -4.27
CA LEU A 73 2.03 3.54 -5.59
C LEU A 73 0.56 3.73 -5.98
N THR A 74 0.30 4.70 -6.86
CA THR A 74 -1.05 5.07 -7.27
C THR A 74 -1.09 5.61 -8.69
N THR A 75 -2.19 5.33 -9.41
CA THR A 75 -2.48 5.96 -10.71
C THR A 75 -3.33 7.23 -10.56
N MET A 76 -3.74 7.58 -9.34
CA MET A 76 -4.55 8.76 -9.04
C MET A 76 -3.65 9.96 -8.74
N PRO A 77 -4.09 11.20 -9.05
CA PRO A 77 -3.35 12.40 -8.69
C PRO A 77 -2.98 12.41 -7.20
N LEU A 78 -1.73 12.69 -6.88
CA LEU A 78 -1.19 12.73 -5.52
C LEU A 78 -0.70 14.16 -5.21
N SER A 79 -0.75 14.57 -3.94
CA SER A 79 -0.15 15.85 -3.51
C SER A 79 1.37 15.78 -3.65
N ASP A 80 2.01 16.93 -3.93
CA ASP A 80 3.47 17.07 -3.94
C ASP A 80 4.12 16.76 -2.58
N ASP A 81 3.32 16.72 -1.51
CA ASP A 81 3.75 16.36 -0.15
C ASP A 81 4.04 14.86 0.03
N PHE A 82 3.62 14.02 -0.93
CA PHE A 82 3.81 12.57 -0.86
C PHE A 82 4.77 12.09 -1.95
N TYR A 83 5.56 11.07 -1.63
CA TYR A 83 6.45 10.44 -2.60
C TYR A 83 5.67 9.53 -3.55
N ASN A 84 5.59 9.90 -4.83
CA ASN A 84 4.88 9.12 -5.85
C ASN A 84 5.79 8.10 -6.54
N LEU A 85 5.73 6.85 -6.09
CA LEU A 85 6.50 5.73 -6.65
C LEU A 85 6.07 5.39 -8.09
N TYR A 86 4.80 5.65 -8.43
CA TYR A 86 4.29 5.38 -9.77
C TYR A 86 4.88 6.34 -10.82
N ASP A 87 5.08 7.60 -10.45
CA ASP A 87 5.72 8.58 -11.33
C ASP A 87 7.19 8.22 -11.56
N GLU A 88 7.89 7.75 -10.53
CA GLU A 88 9.27 7.28 -10.65
C GLU A 88 9.39 6.08 -11.61
N LEU A 89 8.46 5.11 -11.49
CA LEU A 89 8.36 3.96 -12.39
C LEU A 89 8.14 4.38 -13.86
N HIS A 90 7.26 5.35 -14.09
CA HIS A 90 6.94 5.84 -15.44
C HIS A 90 8.04 6.68 -16.05
N VAL A 91 8.59 7.63 -15.30
CA VAL A 91 9.63 8.55 -15.79
C VAL A 91 10.90 7.78 -16.13
N ALA A 92 11.20 6.71 -15.40
CA ALA A 92 12.39 5.90 -15.61
C ALA A 92 12.21 4.79 -16.67
N ASP A 93 11.06 4.71 -17.35
CA ASP A 93 10.70 3.66 -18.33
C ASP A 93 10.86 2.23 -17.76
N MET A 94 10.72 2.10 -16.44
CA MET A 94 10.95 0.87 -15.67
C MET A 94 9.76 -0.10 -15.77
N LEU A 95 8.67 0.35 -16.40
CA LEU A 95 7.48 -0.44 -16.66
C LEU A 95 7.59 -1.32 -17.91
N SER A 96 8.67 -1.17 -18.69
CA SER A 96 8.95 -2.08 -19.79
C SER A 96 9.22 -3.50 -19.25
N GLU A 97 8.63 -4.52 -19.88
CA GLU A 97 8.84 -5.94 -19.52
C GLU A 97 10.26 -6.44 -19.87
N GLU A 98 11.16 -5.53 -20.27
CA GLU A 98 12.56 -5.84 -20.54
C GLU A 98 13.27 -6.22 -19.23
N LYS A 99 14.00 -7.33 -19.29
CA LYS A 99 14.35 -8.18 -18.15
C LYS A 99 15.30 -7.50 -17.15
N GLY A 100 14.74 -6.82 -16.16
CA GLY A 100 15.44 -6.46 -14.92
C GLY A 100 15.18 -5.06 -14.37
N TYR A 101 14.53 -4.18 -15.12
CA TYR A 101 14.33 -2.79 -14.70
C TYR A 101 13.40 -2.65 -13.48
N LEU A 102 12.28 -3.37 -13.48
CA LEU A 102 11.36 -3.40 -12.34
C LEU A 102 12.00 -3.99 -11.08
N GLU A 103 12.88 -4.97 -11.24
CA GLU A 103 13.62 -5.60 -10.15
C GLU A 103 14.66 -4.65 -9.56
N GLU A 104 15.47 -4.01 -10.41
CA GLU A 104 16.41 -2.96 -9.98
C GLU A 104 15.68 -1.82 -9.25
N PHE A 105 14.52 -1.42 -9.78
CA PHE A 105 13.68 -0.42 -9.16
C PHE A 105 13.23 -0.82 -7.75
N VAL A 106 12.69 -2.03 -7.58
CA VAL A 106 12.24 -2.52 -6.26
C VAL A 106 13.38 -2.51 -5.25
N LEU A 107 14.58 -2.92 -5.67
CA LEU A 107 15.75 -2.96 -4.79
C LEU A 107 16.30 -1.57 -4.42
N ARG A 108 16.07 -0.55 -5.27
CA ARG A 108 16.63 0.80 -5.07
C ARG A 108 15.66 1.75 -4.39
N SER A 109 14.38 1.65 -4.72
CA SER A 109 13.37 2.67 -4.40
C SER A 109 12.48 2.26 -3.23
N ILE A 110 12.49 1.00 -2.78
CA ILE A 110 11.74 0.57 -1.59
C ILE A 110 12.64 0.56 -0.35
N ASN A 111 12.87 1.75 0.22
CA ASN A 111 13.56 1.96 1.49
C ASN A 111 12.78 2.93 2.40
N HIS A 112 11.46 2.83 2.37
CA HIS A 112 10.54 3.65 3.15
C HIS A 112 9.98 2.85 4.33
N ASP A 113 9.60 3.54 5.40
CA ASP A 113 8.90 2.91 6.53
C ASP A 113 7.57 2.28 6.07
N PHE A 114 6.89 2.97 5.14
CA PHE A 114 5.63 2.55 4.56
C PHE A 114 5.65 2.55 3.04
N LEU A 115 5.10 1.48 2.47
CA LEU A 115 4.67 1.44 1.07
C LEU A 115 3.14 1.40 1.02
N ILE A 116 2.53 2.47 0.53
CA ILE A 116 1.09 2.60 0.36
C ILE A 116 0.73 2.28 -1.08
N ILE A 117 -0.09 1.25 -1.29
CA ILE A 117 -0.57 0.84 -2.61
C ILE A 117 -2.06 1.19 -2.71
N GLU A 118 -2.40 2.11 -3.60
CA GLU A 118 -3.79 2.42 -3.92
C GLU A 118 -4.22 1.48 -5.05
N ALA A 119 -4.94 0.42 -4.73
CA ALA A 119 -5.29 -0.65 -5.67
C ALA A 119 -6.40 -0.22 -6.65
N THR A 120 -6.10 0.77 -7.49
CA THR A 120 -6.99 1.24 -8.55
C THR A 120 -7.22 0.14 -9.59
N ALA A 121 -8.36 0.20 -10.28
CA ALA A 121 -8.65 -0.77 -11.34
C ALA A 121 -7.61 -0.75 -12.48
N GLU A 122 -6.93 0.37 -12.69
CA GLU A 122 -5.85 0.51 -13.67
C GLU A 122 -4.57 -0.18 -13.20
N LEU A 123 -4.15 0.08 -11.95
CA LEU A 123 -2.98 -0.56 -11.36
C LEU A 123 -3.14 -2.09 -11.34
N LEU A 124 -4.30 -2.58 -10.90
CA LEU A 124 -4.61 -4.00 -10.82
C LEU A 124 -4.68 -4.72 -12.19
N LYS A 125 -4.93 -3.98 -13.27
CA LYS A 125 -4.96 -4.53 -14.65
C LYS A 125 -3.60 -4.53 -15.32
N SER A 126 -2.61 -3.86 -14.73
CA SER A 126 -1.28 -3.73 -15.32
C SER A 126 -0.50 -5.05 -15.15
N THR A 127 0.13 -5.53 -16.22
CA THR A 127 0.89 -6.80 -16.21
C THR A 127 2.07 -6.75 -15.24
N TRP A 128 2.75 -5.61 -15.18
CA TRP A 128 3.90 -5.40 -14.29
C TRP A 128 3.53 -5.43 -12.81
N PHE A 129 2.29 -5.11 -12.42
CA PHE A 129 1.91 -5.00 -11.01
C PHE A 129 2.00 -6.33 -10.28
N GLY A 130 1.58 -7.43 -10.93
CA GLY A 130 1.75 -8.77 -10.36
C GLY A 130 3.21 -9.19 -10.20
N ILE A 131 4.09 -8.72 -11.11
CA ILE A 131 5.54 -8.94 -11.02
C ILE A 131 6.11 -8.14 -9.85
N PHE A 132 5.69 -6.88 -9.69
CA PHE A 132 6.08 -6.03 -8.56
C PHE A 132 5.70 -6.66 -7.22
N GLU A 133 4.46 -7.15 -7.07
CA GLU A 133 4.04 -7.87 -5.85
C GLU A 133 4.93 -9.09 -5.56
N GLN A 134 5.27 -9.87 -6.59
CA GLN A 134 6.14 -11.03 -6.44
C GLN A 134 7.56 -10.65 -6.03
N LEU A 135 8.12 -9.58 -6.61
CA LEU A 135 9.44 -9.07 -6.25
C LEU A 135 9.50 -8.62 -4.78
N LEU A 136 8.46 -7.97 -4.26
CA LEU A 136 8.39 -7.60 -2.84
C LEU A 136 8.48 -8.83 -1.91
N ILE A 137 7.92 -9.96 -2.35
CA ILE A 137 7.95 -11.23 -1.61
C ILE A 137 9.35 -11.87 -1.73
N ASP A 138 9.86 -12.01 -2.95
CA ASP A 138 11.12 -12.70 -3.23
C ASP A 138 12.30 -12.01 -2.55
N TYR A 139 12.29 -10.66 -2.54
CA TYR A 139 13.30 -9.84 -1.87
C TYR A 139 13.06 -9.62 -0.38
N ASN A 140 12.03 -10.25 0.20
CA ASN A 140 11.68 -10.14 1.61
C ASN A 140 11.45 -8.70 2.09
N ILE A 141 11.10 -7.77 1.21
CA ILE A 141 10.83 -6.36 1.54
C ILE A 141 9.75 -6.26 2.63
N MET A 142 8.77 -7.15 2.58
CA MET A 142 7.69 -7.25 3.57
C MET A 142 8.16 -7.58 5.00
N LYS A 143 9.42 -7.98 5.22
CA LYS A 143 9.95 -8.22 6.58
C LYS A 143 10.39 -6.94 7.27
N GLU A 144 10.67 -5.88 6.50
CA GLU A 144 11.27 -4.65 6.99
C GLU A 144 10.36 -3.43 6.74
N THR A 145 9.53 -3.48 5.68
CA THR A 145 8.58 -2.42 5.33
C THR A 145 7.14 -2.82 5.67
N THR A 146 6.38 -1.85 6.19
CA THR A 146 4.92 -1.99 6.32
C THR A 146 4.27 -1.65 4.99
N ILE A 147 3.62 -2.62 4.35
CA ILE A 147 2.94 -2.45 3.07
C ILE A 147 1.44 -2.39 3.30
N ILE A 148 0.80 -1.32 2.84
CA ILE A 148 -0.62 -1.09 3.05
C ILE A 148 -1.30 -0.94 1.70
N MET A 149 -2.14 -1.89 1.37
CA MET A 149 -2.94 -1.88 0.15
C MET A 149 -4.36 -1.41 0.47
N PHE A 150 -4.72 -0.22 -0.01
CA PHE A 150 -6.10 0.26 0.02
C PHE A 150 -6.90 -0.32 -1.15
N MET A 151 -7.99 -1.01 -0.83
CA MET A 151 -8.92 -1.60 -1.81
C MET A 151 -10.24 -0.84 -1.79
N TYR A 152 -10.79 -0.56 -2.97
CA TYR A 152 -11.98 0.27 -3.17
C TYR A 152 -13.18 -0.55 -3.64
#